data_AF-A0A380B8F8-F1
#
_entry.id   AF-A0A380B8F8-F1
#
_cell.length_a   1.000
_cell.length_b   1.000
_cell.length_c   1.000
_cell.angle_alpha   90.00
_cell.angle_beta   90.00
_cell.angle_gamma   90.00
#
_symmetry.space_group_name_H-M   'P 1'
#
loop_
_entity.id
_entity.type
_entity.pdbx_description
1 polymer ?
#
loop_
_entity_poly.entity_id
_entity_poly.type
_entity_poly.pdbx_seq_one_letter_code
_entity_poly.pdbx_strand_id
1 'polypeptide(L)'
;MKKSAYADGTYFDKYLSRDYMPKSDKVKELFEGMHIPTIEDWAQLKEQVKEHGVYHAYRLAIAPNQSTSYIMNATASVMPIVDIIEVREYGDSTTYYPMPYLTNDNYFYFKSAYDMDQMKVLRLISVIQRHIDQGVSTILHTNSKDSTRDLAKYYIYAHKLGLKSLYYTRTRKSTIDECVSCSA
;
A
#
# COMPACT_ATOMS: atom_id res chain seq x y z
N MET A 1 -18.58 7.74 -22.64
CA MET A 1 -19.01 6.47 -22.02
C MET A 1 -19.03 5.28 -22.97
N LYS A 2 -19.68 5.38 -24.14
CA LYS A 2 -19.86 4.28 -25.12
C LYS A 2 -18.58 3.57 -25.64
N LYS A 3 -17.39 3.98 -25.22
CA LYS A 3 -16.09 3.42 -25.61
C LYS A 3 -15.23 2.99 -24.39
N SER A 4 -15.78 2.94 -23.18
CA SER A 4 -15.02 2.53 -21.99
C SER A 4 -15.18 1.04 -21.71
N ALA A 5 -14.18 0.45 -21.04
CA ALA A 5 -14.20 -0.93 -20.56
C ALA A 5 -15.37 -1.22 -19.58
N TYR A 6 -15.97 -0.19 -18.99
CA TYR A 6 -17.18 -0.31 -18.18
C TYR A 6 -18.43 -0.51 -19.05
N ALA A 7 -18.50 0.18 -20.20
CA ALA A 7 -19.65 0.11 -21.09
C ALA A 7 -19.67 -1.18 -21.93
N ASP A 8 -18.50 -1.68 -22.36
CA ASP A 8 -18.39 -2.98 -23.03
C ASP A 8 -18.36 -4.17 -22.05
N GLY A 9 -18.20 -3.89 -20.74
CA GLY A 9 -18.24 -4.88 -19.67
C GLY A 9 -16.93 -5.63 -19.42
N THR A 10 -15.89 -5.40 -20.21
CA THR A 10 -14.58 -6.10 -20.07
C THR A 10 -13.86 -5.76 -18.76
N TYR A 11 -14.18 -4.61 -18.14
CA TYR A 11 -13.67 -4.25 -16.81
C TYR A 11 -13.96 -5.33 -15.75
N PHE A 12 -15.12 -5.99 -15.87
CA PHE A 12 -15.62 -6.94 -14.88
C PHE A 12 -15.05 -8.34 -15.06
N ASP A 13 -14.42 -8.67 -16.19
CA ASP A 13 -13.98 -10.03 -16.50
C ASP A 13 -13.03 -10.60 -15.43
N LYS A 14 -12.16 -9.77 -14.85
CA LYS A 14 -11.24 -10.17 -13.76
C LYS A 14 -11.94 -10.48 -12.44
N TYR A 15 -13.17 -10.00 -12.24
CA TYR A 15 -14.00 -10.25 -11.07
C TYR A 15 -14.98 -11.41 -11.29
N LEU A 16 -15.33 -11.68 -12.56
CA LEU A 16 -16.18 -12.80 -12.93
C LEU A 16 -15.39 -14.11 -13.09
N SER A 17 -14.11 -14.02 -13.47
CA SER A 17 -13.24 -15.19 -13.69
C SER A 17 -12.48 -15.67 -12.46
N ARG A 18 -12.51 -14.89 -11.37
CA ARG A 18 -11.69 -15.17 -10.18
C ARG A 18 -12.40 -14.74 -8.91
N ASP A 19 -12.40 -15.65 -7.95
CA ASP A 19 -12.81 -15.36 -6.57
C ASP A 19 -11.69 -14.66 -5.77
N TYR A 20 -12.09 -13.67 -4.96
CA TYR A 20 -11.25 -12.88 -4.08
C TYR A 20 -11.53 -13.12 -2.59
N MET A 21 -12.29 -14.16 -2.24
CA MET A 21 -12.50 -14.54 -0.85
C MET A 21 -11.20 -14.76 -0.06
N PRO A 22 -11.16 -14.39 1.24
CA PRO A 22 -10.00 -14.65 2.09
C PRO A 22 -9.66 -16.14 2.16
N LYS A 23 -8.37 -16.44 1.98
CA LYS A 23 -7.89 -17.83 1.90
C LYS A 23 -7.59 -18.46 3.27
N SER A 24 -7.07 -17.67 4.21
CA SER A 24 -6.69 -18.13 5.54
C SER A 24 -7.78 -17.80 6.56
N ASP A 25 -8.00 -18.70 7.51
CA ASP A 25 -9.06 -18.52 8.53
C ASP A 25 -8.85 -17.26 9.36
N LYS A 26 -7.60 -16.94 9.74
CA LYS A 26 -7.26 -15.67 10.40
C LYS A 26 -7.73 -14.43 9.63
N VAL A 27 -7.71 -14.45 8.31
CA VAL A 27 -8.17 -13.29 7.51
C VAL A 27 -9.68 -13.33 7.33
N LYS A 28 -10.30 -14.52 7.23
CA LYS A 28 -11.77 -14.63 7.20
C LYS A 28 -12.39 -14.02 8.45
N GLU A 29 -11.81 -14.28 9.61
CA GLU A 29 -12.25 -13.73 10.91
C GLU A 29 -12.22 -12.19 10.92
N LEU A 30 -11.22 -11.56 10.28
CA LEU A 30 -11.16 -10.09 10.17
C LEU A 30 -12.34 -9.48 9.39
N PHE A 31 -13.07 -10.29 8.61
CA PHE A 31 -14.25 -9.86 7.86
C PHE A 31 -15.56 -10.39 8.46
N GLU A 32 -15.55 -10.94 9.67
CA GLU A 32 -16.76 -11.40 10.34
C GLU A 32 -17.78 -10.25 10.47
N GLY A 33 -19.04 -10.54 10.14
CA GLY A 33 -20.12 -9.54 10.11
C GLY A 33 -20.13 -8.63 8.87
N MET A 34 -19.19 -8.78 7.94
CA MET A 34 -19.15 -8.04 6.67
C MET A 34 -19.42 -8.97 5.47
N HIS A 35 -20.33 -8.56 4.60
CA HIS A 35 -20.54 -9.24 3.32
C HIS A 35 -19.36 -8.99 2.38
N ILE A 36 -18.72 -10.05 1.90
CA ILE A 36 -17.65 -9.96 0.90
C ILE A 36 -18.26 -10.24 -0.48
N PRO A 37 -18.15 -9.31 -1.45
CA PRO A 37 -18.77 -9.48 -2.76
C PRO A 37 -18.31 -10.74 -3.49
N THR A 38 -19.28 -11.56 -3.92
CA THR A 38 -19.05 -12.79 -4.68
C THR A 38 -19.03 -12.54 -6.19
N ILE A 39 -18.79 -13.58 -6.98
CA ILE A 39 -18.86 -13.52 -8.44
C ILE A 39 -20.26 -13.11 -8.90
N GLU A 40 -21.30 -13.59 -8.23
CA GLU A 40 -22.70 -13.26 -8.51
C GLU A 40 -22.99 -11.78 -8.25
N ASP A 41 -22.50 -11.23 -7.13
CA ASP A 41 -22.62 -9.79 -6.85
C ASP A 41 -21.96 -8.93 -7.93
N TRP A 42 -20.78 -9.35 -8.40
CA TRP A 42 -20.08 -8.69 -9.51
C TRP A 42 -20.82 -8.81 -10.84
N ALA A 43 -21.48 -9.94 -11.11
CA ALA A 43 -22.29 -10.14 -12.31
C ALA A 43 -23.52 -9.22 -12.28
N GLN A 44 -24.17 -9.11 -11.13
CA GLN A 44 -25.29 -8.19 -10.94
C GLN A 44 -24.85 -6.73 -11.12
N LEU A 45 -23.71 -6.35 -10.53
CA LEU A 45 -23.15 -5.01 -10.68
C LEU A 45 -22.80 -4.68 -12.15
N LYS A 46 -22.29 -5.65 -12.91
CA LYS A 46 -22.00 -5.49 -14.34
C LYS A 46 -23.25 -5.09 -15.12
N GLU A 47 -24.38 -5.76 -14.87
CA GLU A 47 -25.65 -5.43 -15.55
C GLU A 47 -26.18 -4.06 -15.11
N GLN A 48 -26.10 -3.71 -13.82
CA GLN A 48 -26.49 -2.38 -13.34
C GLN A 48 -25.65 -1.27 -13.99
N VAL A 49 -24.33 -1.46 -14.12
CA VAL A 49 -23.45 -0.49 -14.77
C VAL A 49 -23.71 -0.40 -16.28
N LYS A 50 -24.12 -1.49 -16.91
CA LYS A 50 -24.51 -1.49 -18.32
C LYS A 50 -25.83 -0.72 -18.56
N GLU A 51 -26.79 -0.85 -17.65
CA GLU A 51 -28.07 -0.15 -17.71
C GLU A 51 -27.94 1.34 -17.38
N HIS A 52 -27.28 1.67 -16.27
CA HIS A 52 -27.28 3.03 -15.72
C HIS A 52 -25.99 3.81 -16.00
N GLY A 53 -24.91 3.12 -16.33
CA GLY A 53 -23.58 3.69 -16.38
C GLY A 53 -22.97 3.98 -15.00
N VAL A 54 -21.79 4.59 -15.04
CA VAL A 54 -21.01 5.18 -13.95
C VAL A 54 -20.78 6.67 -14.20
N TYR A 55 -21.03 7.51 -13.20
CA TYR A 55 -20.86 8.96 -13.33
C TYR A 55 -19.39 9.37 -13.48
N HIS A 56 -18.50 8.75 -12.71
CA HIS A 56 -17.08 9.09 -12.64
C HIS A 56 -16.26 8.23 -13.61
N ALA A 57 -15.41 8.88 -14.41
CA ALA A 57 -14.48 8.18 -15.31
C ALA A 57 -13.38 7.42 -14.54
N TYR A 58 -12.95 7.97 -13.40
CA TYR A 58 -11.98 7.37 -12.48
C TYR A 58 -12.45 7.57 -11.04
N ARG A 59 -12.17 6.61 -10.16
CA ARG A 59 -12.73 6.61 -8.78
C ARG A 59 -11.70 6.45 -7.68
N LEU A 60 -10.66 5.63 -7.88
CA LEU A 60 -9.74 5.24 -6.83
C LEU A 60 -8.31 5.60 -7.21
N ALA A 61 -7.66 6.34 -6.31
CA ALA A 61 -6.23 6.59 -6.31
C ALA A 61 -5.76 6.59 -4.85
N ILE A 62 -4.58 6.03 -4.59
CA ILE A 62 -4.00 6.05 -3.24
C ILE A 62 -2.82 7.02 -3.23
N ALA A 63 -3.08 8.22 -2.70
CA ALA A 63 -2.09 9.28 -2.51
C ALA A 63 -1.27 9.07 -1.22
N PRO A 64 -0.11 9.74 -1.07
CA PRO A 64 0.53 9.88 0.23
C PRO A 64 -0.34 10.78 1.13
N ASN A 65 -0.35 10.51 2.44
CA ASN A 65 -1.15 11.25 3.42
C ASN A 65 -0.31 11.68 4.64
N GLN A 66 0.98 11.96 4.47
CA GLN A 66 1.93 12.05 5.59
C GLN A 66 1.53 13.06 6.69
N SER A 67 1.04 14.25 6.35
CA SER A 67 0.61 15.22 7.38
C SER A 67 -0.77 14.91 7.95
N THR A 68 -1.71 14.45 7.11
CA THR A 68 -3.07 14.13 7.54
C THR A 68 -3.14 12.80 8.31
N SER A 69 -2.16 11.91 8.16
CA SER A 69 -2.09 10.65 8.91
C SER A 69 -1.88 10.87 10.40
N TYR A 70 -1.17 11.93 10.82
CA TYR A 70 -1.05 12.28 12.23
C TYR A 70 -2.41 12.67 12.84
N ILE A 71 -3.21 13.45 12.11
CA ILE A 71 -4.55 13.85 12.55
C ILE A 71 -5.47 12.62 12.69
N MET A 72 -5.33 11.68 11.76
CA MET A 72 -6.12 10.44 11.74
C MET A 72 -5.61 9.35 12.69
N ASN A 73 -4.49 9.59 13.40
CA ASN A 73 -3.78 8.58 14.17
C ASN A 73 -3.58 7.27 13.36
N ALA A 74 -3.06 7.42 12.14
CA ALA A 74 -2.86 6.33 11.18
C ALA A 74 -1.43 6.31 10.64
N THR A 75 -1.00 5.16 10.11
CA THR A 75 0.25 5.04 9.35
C THR A 75 0.11 5.70 7.97
N ALA A 76 1.23 6.06 7.36
CA ALA A 76 1.24 6.73 6.06
C ALA A 76 0.83 5.79 4.92
N SER A 77 -0.35 6.02 4.36
CA SER A 77 -0.90 5.32 3.20
C SER A 77 -0.94 3.79 3.43
N VAL A 78 -0.81 3.02 2.35
CA VAL A 78 -0.67 1.55 2.39
C VAL A 78 0.81 1.11 2.46
N MET A 79 1.71 2.05 2.76
CA MET A 79 3.15 1.78 2.82
C MET A 79 3.55 1.30 4.23
N PRO A 80 4.62 0.49 4.36
CA PRO A 80 5.19 0.20 5.66
C PRO A 80 5.71 1.47 6.33
N ILE A 81 5.73 1.48 7.66
CA ILE A 81 6.27 2.58 8.45
C ILE A 81 7.77 2.78 8.18
N VAL A 82 8.26 4.00 8.33
CA VAL A 82 9.70 4.28 8.14
C VAL A 82 10.44 4.16 9.47
N ASP A 83 9.91 4.76 10.53
CA ASP A 83 10.44 4.72 11.88
C ASP A 83 9.34 4.26 12.84
N ILE A 84 9.71 3.50 13.87
CA ILE A 84 8.76 3.01 14.89
C ILE A 84 8.31 4.17 15.81
N ILE A 85 9.25 5.07 16.10
CA ILE A 85 9.00 6.34 16.77
C ILE A 85 9.62 7.42 15.88
N GLU A 86 8.80 8.29 15.34
CA GLU A 86 9.28 9.42 14.55
C GLU A 86 9.76 10.54 15.46
N VAL A 87 10.98 11.00 15.22
CA VAL A 87 11.54 12.18 15.89
C VAL A 87 11.44 13.37 14.94
N ARG A 88 10.95 14.50 15.46
CA ARG A 88 10.84 15.77 14.72
C ARG A 88 11.33 16.91 15.60
N GLU A 89 12.07 17.82 15.00
CA GLU A 89 12.49 19.07 15.64
C GLU A 89 11.57 20.20 15.19
N TYR A 90 11.05 20.95 16.16
CA TYR A 90 10.21 22.12 15.98
C TYR A 90 10.81 23.28 16.79
N GLY A 91 11.64 24.08 16.14
CA GLY A 91 12.45 25.10 16.82
C GLY A 91 13.37 24.44 17.85
N ASP A 92 13.29 24.90 19.10
CA ASP A 92 14.10 24.35 20.21
C ASP A 92 13.47 23.11 20.87
N SER A 93 12.36 22.59 20.33
CA SER A 93 11.64 21.44 20.89
C SER A 93 11.79 20.19 20.02
N THR A 94 11.97 19.04 20.65
CA THR A 94 11.92 17.73 20.00
C THR A 94 10.62 17.02 20.35
N THR A 95 9.90 16.55 19.34
CA THR A 95 8.67 15.76 19.51
C THR A 95 8.90 14.33 19.06
N TYR A 96 8.32 13.39 19.82
CA TYR A 96 8.37 11.96 19.55
C TYR A 96 6.97 11.45 19.23
N TYR A 97 6.82 10.81 18.09
CA TYR A 97 5.55 10.26 17.62
C TYR A 97 5.68 8.74 17.45
N PRO A 98 5.31 7.93 18.46
CA PRO A 98 5.23 6.49 18.28
C PRO A 98 4.14 6.14 17.26
N MET A 99 4.37 5.11 16.46
CA MET A 99 3.39 4.67 15.47
C MET A 99 2.04 4.34 16.14
N PRO A 100 0.91 4.64 15.49
CA PRO A 100 -0.41 4.38 16.06
C PRO A 100 -0.59 2.92 16.48
N TYR A 101 -1.18 2.72 17.65
CA TYR A 101 -1.41 1.42 18.27
C TYR A 101 -0.16 0.62 18.65
N LEU A 102 1.04 1.23 18.60
CA LEU A 102 2.26 0.60 19.10
C LEU A 102 2.15 0.30 20.60
N THR A 103 2.46 -0.94 20.96
CA THR A 103 2.62 -1.41 22.34
C THR A 103 3.91 -2.21 22.45
N ASN A 104 4.35 -2.48 23.67
CA ASN A 104 5.55 -3.29 23.90
C ASN A 104 5.39 -4.72 23.34
N ASP A 105 4.18 -5.27 23.38
CA ASP A 105 3.90 -6.64 22.95
C ASP A 105 3.84 -6.80 21.41
N ASN A 106 3.57 -5.71 20.69
CA ASN A 106 3.36 -5.72 19.24
C ASN A 106 4.49 -5.05 18.44
N TYR A 107 5.54 -4.58 19.13
CA TYR A 107 6.69 -3.88 18.55
C TYR A 107 7.27 -4.59 17.31
N PHE A 108 7.36 -5.92 17.36
CA PHE A 108 7.88 -6.74 16.25
C PHE A 108 7.11 -6.56 14.92
N TYR A 109 5.82 -6.23 14.96
CA TYR A 109 5.01 -6.04 13.76
C TYR A 109 5.28 -4.69 13.07
N PHE A 110 5.82 -3.71 13.80
CA PHE A 110 6.17 -2.38 13.30
C PHE A 110 7.59 -2.39 12.73
N LYS A 111 7.81 -3.20 11.68
CA LYS A 111 9.12 -3.25 11.03
C LYS A 111 9.31 -2.04 10.10
N SER A 112 10.48 -1.41 10.15
CA SER A 112 10.84 -0.33 9.22
C SER A 112 10.84 -0.80 7.77
N ALA A 113 10.34 0.04 6.87
CA ALA A 113 10.35 -0.16 5.43
C ALA A 113 11.76 -0.42 4.88
N TYR A 114 12.80 0.15 5.50
CA TYR A 114 14.20 -0.05 5.08
C TYR A 114 14.74 -1.44 5.38
N ASP A 115 14.15 -2.14 6.36
CA ASP A 115 14.56 -3.47 6.79
C ASP A 115 13.71 -4.57 6.13
N MET A 116 12.70 -4.19 5.33
CA MET A 116 11.84 -5.10 4.58
C MET A 116 12.43 -5.48 3.23
N ASP A 117 12.12 -6.70 2.79
CA ASP A 117 12.39 -7.14 1.41
C ASP A 117 11.50 -6.37 0.44
N GLN A 118 12.13 -5.46 -0.32
CA GLN A 118 11.41 -4.58 -1.24
C GLN A 118 10.67 -5.34 -2.35
N MET A 119 11.12 -6.53 -2.76
CA MET A 119 10.40 -7.34 -3.75
C MET A 119 9.05 -7.79 -3.19
N LYS A 120 8.98 -8.14 -1.90
CA LYS A 120 7.72 -8.48 -1.23
C LYS A 120 6.81 -7.27 -1.09
N VAL A 121 7.37 -6.09 -0.78
CA VAL A 121 6.60 -4.83 -0.72
C VAL A 121 6.00 -4.52 -2.09
N LEU A 122 6.79 -4.54 -3.16
CA LEU A 122 6.31 -4.31 -4.53
C LEU A 122 5.22 -5.31 -4.94
N ARG A 123 5.35 -6.58 -4.53
CA ARG A 123 4.32 -7.60 -4.76
C ARG A 123 3.04 -7.33 -3.97
N LEU A 124 3.11 -6.84 -2.75
CA LEU A 124 1.93 -6.43 -1.97
C LEU A 124 1.22 -5.27 -2.66
N ILE A 125 1.96 -4.25 -3.10
CA ILE A 125 1.37 -3.12 -3.81
C ILE A 125 0.74 -3.57 -5.14
N SER A 126 1.34 -4.52 -5.87
CA SER A 126 0.72 -5.03 -7.10
C SER A 126 -0.58 -5.77 -6.82
N VAL A 127 -0.69 -6.45 -5.67
CA VAL A 127 -1.95 -7.04 -5.21
C VAL A 127 -3.03 -5.97 -5.01
N ILE A 128 -2.71 -4.85 -4.36
CA ILE A 128 -3.61 -3.70 -4.15
C ILE A 128 -3.97 -3.03 -5.48
N GLN A 129 -2.98 -2.74 -6.31
CA GLN A 129 -3.12 -2.02 -7.59
C GLN A 129 -4.11 -2.67 -8.56
N ARG A 130 -4.32 -3.99 -8.49
CA ARG A 130 -5.34 -4.71 -9.28
C ARG A 130 -6.75 -4.16 -9.10
N HIS A 131 -7.04 -3.58 -7.94
CA HIS A 131 -8.35 -3.06 -7.57
C HIS A 131 -8.43 -1.53 -7.62
N ILE A 132 -7.33 -0.85 -7.97
CA ILE A 132 -7.23 0.61 -8.09
C ILE A 132 -7.16 0.98 -9.58
N ASP A 133 -8.12 1.77 -10.07
CA ASP A 133 -8.22 2.16 -11.47
C ASP A 133 -7.20 3.23 -11.88
N GLN A 134 -6.78 4.11 -10.96
CA GLN A 134 -5.64 5.01 -11.15
C GLN A 134 -4.36 4.43 -10.53
N GLY A 135 -3.53 5.22 -9.85
CA GLY A 135 -2.25 4.78 -9.28
C GLY A 135 -2.25 4.63 -7.76
N VAL A 136 -1.18 4.00 -7.26
CA VAL A 136 -0.80 3.96 -5.84
C VAL A 136 0.58 4.60 -5.71
N SER A 137 0.69 5.66 -4.89
CA SER A 137 1.96 6.35 -4.62
C SER A 137 2.92 5.44 -3.85
N THR A 138 3.74 4.71 -4.60
CA THR A 138 4.61 3.65 -4.07
C THR A 138 6.02 4.15 -3.86
N ILE A 139 6.54 4.00 -2.64
CA ILE A 139 7.92 4.40 -2.30
C ILE A 139 8.80 3.15 -2.23
N LEU A 140 9.89 3.15 -3.00
CA LEU A 140 10.95 2.14 -2.91
C LEU A 140 11.94 2.58 -1.83
N HIS A 141 12.13 1.75 -0.79
CA HIS A 141 13.06 2.03 0.29
C HIS A 141 14.34 1.22 0.09
N THR A 142 15.45 1.91 -0.13
CA THR A 142 16.76 1.30 -0.35
C THR A 142 17.73 1.67 0.76
N ASN A 143 18.84 0.96 0.85
CA ASN A 143 19.94 1.23 1.77
C ASN A 143 21.16 1.72 1.01
N SER A 144 22.07 2.46 1.66
CA SER A 144 23.30 2.95 1.04
C SER A 144 24.23 1.85 0.50
N LYS A 145 24.07 0.62 1.00
CA LYS A 145 24.78 -0.58 0.52
C LYS A 145 24.20 -1.19 -0.76
N ASP A 146 22.99 -0.79 -1.18
CA ASP A 146 22.36 -1.34 -2.37
C ASP A 146 23.08 -0.82 -3.63
N SER A 147 23.48 -1.73 -4.51
CA SER A 147 24.15 -1.36 -5.75
C SER A 147 23.16 -0.82 -6.78
N THR A 148 23.64 -0.06 -7.77
CA THR A 148 22.81 0.36 -8.93
C THR A 148 22.15 -0.84 -9.62
N ARG A 149 22.81 -2.00 -9.64
CA ARG A 149 22.25 -3.24 -10.20
C ARG A 149 21.05 -3.72 -9.38
N ASP A 150 21.06 -3.56 -8.07
CA ASP A 150 19.93 -3.96 -7.22
C ASP A 150 18.75 -3.01 -7.39
N LEU A 151 19.00 -1.70 -7.50
CA LEU A 151 17.96 -0.74 -7.87
C LEU A 151 17.33 -1.08 -9.23
N ALA A 152 18.15 -1.39 -10.24
CA ALA A 152 17.65 -1.78 -11.56
C ALA A 152 16.76 -3.04 -11.49
N LYS A 153 17.13 -4.04 -10.68
CA LYS A 153 16.27 -5.22 -10.45
C LYS A 153 14.92 -4.85 -9.86
N TYR A 154 14.88 -3.95 -8.88
CA TYR A 154 13.61 -3.50 -8.29
C TYR A 154 12.71 -2.81 -9.32
N TYR A 155 13.26 -1.92 -10.15
CA TYR A 155 12.50 -1.25 -11.21
C TYR A 155 11.96 -2.22 -12.25
N ILE A 156 12.80 -3.14 -12.73
CA ILE A 156 12.40 -4.17 -13.70
C ILE A 156 11.33 -5.08 -13.10
N TYR A 157 11.46 -5.43 -11.81
CA TYR A 157 10.49 -6.27 -11.13
C TYR A 157 9.15 -5.56 -10.94
N ALA A 158 9.15 -4.29 -10.53
CA ALA A 158 7.95 -3.45 -10.43
C ALA A 158 7.20 -3.39 -11.78
N HIS A 159 7.93 -3.17 -12.87
CA HIS A 159 7.37 -3.19 -14.22
C HIS A 159 6.79 -4.57 -14.58
N LYS A 160 7.52 -5.66 -14.31
CA LYS A 160 7.05 -7.03 -14.55
C LYS A 160 5.78 -7.38 -13.77
N LEU A 161 5.60 -6.81 -12.57
CA LEU A 161 4.39 -6.97 -11.77
C LEU A 161 3.21 -6.13 -12.26
N GLY A 162 3.40 -5.24 -13.25
CA GLY A 162 2.37 -4.35 -13.78
C GLY A 162 2.06 -3.16 -12.87
N LEU A 163 3.00 -2.74 -12.02
CA LEU A 163 2.84 -1.48 -11.27
C LEU A 163 2.83 -0.30 -12.24
N LYS A 164 1.88 0.62 -12.03
CA LYS A 164 1.67 1.77 -12.92
C LYS A 164 2.73 2.85 -12.72
N SER A 165 3.24 3.00 -11.50
CA SER A 165 4.27 3.98 -11.17
C SER A 165 5.03 3.58 -9.90
N LEU A 166 6.21 4.18 -9.75
CA LEU A 166 6.92 4.32 -8.48
C LEU A 166 7.06 5.82 -8.24
N TYR A 167 6.70 6.28 -7.05
CA TYR A 167 6.65 7.70 -6.71
C TYR A 167 8.04 8.23 -6.34
N TYR A 168 8.71 7.57 -5.39
CA TYR A 168 10.08 7.91 -4.98
C TYR A 168 10.91 6.66 -4.73
N THR A 169 12.22 6.82 -4.88
CA THR A 169 13.21 5.93 -4.29
C THR A 169 13.90 6.68 -3.16
N ARG A 170 13.76 6.19 -1.94
CA ARG A 170 14.32 6.81 -0.74
C ARG A 170 15.41 5.90 -0.19
N THR A 171 16.63 6.42 -0.13
CA THR A 171 17.78 5.69 0.40
C THR A 171 18.02 6.06 1.87
N ARG A 172 18.10 5.07 2.76
CA ARG A 172 18.63 5.27 4.11
C ARG A 172 20.10 5.62 4.00
N LYS A 173 20.45 6.85 4.37
CA LYS A 173 21.87 7.22 4.53
C LYS A 173 22.40 6.45 5.74
N SER A 174 23.59 5.89 5.61
CA SER A 174 24.32 5.35 6.75
C SER A 174 24.64 6.50 7.71
N THR A 175 23.91 6.58 8.81
CA THR A 175 24.34 7.29 10.01
C THR A 175 25.23 6.34 10.81
N ILE A 176 26.21 6.88 11.53
CA ILE A 176 27.02 6.13 12.49
C ILE A 176 26.04 5.49 13.49
N ASP A 177 26.14 4.17 13.66
CA ASP A 177 25.29 3.37 14.56
C ASP A 177 25.50 3.81 16.02
N GLU A 178 24.79 4.84 16.46
CA GLU A 178 24.38 4.92 17.86
C GLU A 178 23.04 4.20 17.95
N CYS A 179 23.03 3.05 18.65
CA CYS A 179 21.79 2.36 18.98
C CYS A 179 20.93 3.32 19.83
N VAL A 180 19.99 4.03 19.20
CA VAL A 180 19.08 4.96 19.90
C VAL A 180 18.19 4.23 20.92
N SER A 181 18.00 2.92 20.78
CA SER A 181 17.35 2.07 21.80
C SER A 181 18.27 1.67 22.96
N CYS A 182 19.58 1.87 22.85
CA CYS A 182 20.58 1.52 23.85
C CYS A 182 21.29 2.75 24.44
N SER A 183 21.06 3.94 23.90
CA SER A 183 21.56 5.20 24.45
C SER A 183 20.71 5.57 25.66
N ALA A 184 21.25 5.26 26.84
CA ALA A 184 20.76 5.74 28.14
C ALA A 184 21.06 7.23 28.33
#